data_AF-A0A382FUG0-F1
#
_entry.id   AF-A0A382FUG0-F1
#
_cell.length_a   1.000
_cell.length_b   1.000
_cell.length_c   1.000
_cell.angle_alpha   90.00
_cell.angle_beta   90.00
_cell.angle_gamma   90.00
#
_symmetry.space_group_name_H-M   'P 1'
#
loop_
_entity.id
_entity.type
_entity.pdbx_description
1 polymer ?
#
loop_
_entity_poly.entity_id
_entity_poly.type
_entity_poly.pdbx_seq_one_letter_code
_entity_poly.pdbx_strand_id
1 'polypeptide(L)'
;MKPPLVAVTDSVFASLEPTYKILATLNADIRLAKEPTPDAILEVAREADALLVTYASITSEIINELENCRVIGRFGIGVDN
;
A
#
# COMPACT_ATOMS: atom_id res chain seq x y z
N MET A 1 -20.21 -4.94 -4.38
CA MET A 1 -19.13 -4.71 -3.40
C MET A 1 -18.47 -3.38 -3.71
N LYS A 2 -18.02 -2.63 -2.70
CA LYS A 2 -17.22 -1.41 -2.90
C LYS A 2 -15.89 -1.79 -3.55
N PRO A 3 -15.34 -0.96 -4.47
CA PRO A 3 -13.94 -1.04 -4.90
C PRO A 3 -12.98 -1.21 -3.71
N PRO A 4 -12.05 -2.17 -3.72
CA PRO A 4 -11.03 -2.25 -2.70
C PRO A 4 -10.09 -1.04 -2.82
N LEU A 5 -9.72 -0.44 -1.68
CA LEU A 5 -8.68 0.58 -1.60
C LEU A 5 -7.33 -0.09 -1.33
N VAL A 6 -6.36 0.12 -2.22
CA VAL A 6 -5.00 -0.40 -2.11
C VAL A 6 -4.03 0.76 -1.96
N ALA A 7 -3.39 0.86 -0.80
CA ALA A 7 -2.34 1.84 -0.58
C ALA A 7 -0.98 1.28 -1.00
N VAL A 8 -0.17 2.10 -1.66
CA VAL A 8 1.23 1.81 -1.99
C VAL A 8 2.09 2.75 -1.16
N THR A 9 2.94 2.21 -0.29
CA THR A 9 3.72 3.02 0.66
C THR A 9 4.90 3.70 0.00
N ASP A 10 5.50 3.02 -0.97
CA ASP A 10 6.68 3.46 -1.68
C ASP A 10 6.92 2.61 -2.92
N SER A 11 7.65 3.18 -3.88
CA SER A 11 8.09 2.48 -5.08
C SER A 11 9.45 3.02 -5.51
N VAL A 12 10.40 2.13 -5.76
CA VAL A 12 11.68 2.45 -6.41
C VAL A 12 11.66 2.16 -7.91
N PHE A 13 10.56 1.57 -8.40
CA PHE A 13 10.41 1.20 -9.79
C PHE A 13 10.02 2.42 -10.62
N ALA A 14 10.46 2.42 -11.89
CA ALA A 14 10.16 3.50 -12.83
C ALA A 14 8.65 3.70 -13.08
N SER A 15 7.81 2.70 -12.77
CA SER A 15 6.38 2.75 -12.99
C SER A 15 5.62 1.73 -12.14
N LEU A 16 4.38 2.07 -11.79
CA LEU A 16 3.38 1.18 -11.19
C LEU A 16 2.38 0.60 -12.21
N GLU A 17 2.60 0.79 -13.52
CA GLU A 17 1.73 0.26 -14.58
C GLU A 17 1.37 -1.24 -14.43
N PRO A 18 2.29 -2.15 -14.06
CA PRO A 18 1.93 -3.55 -13.80
C PRO A 18 0.90 -3.70 -12.68
N THR A 19 1.07 -2.94 -11.59
CA THR A 19 0.15 -2.92 -10.45
C THR A 19 -1.22 -2.40 -10.86
N TYR A 20 -1.28 -1.26 -11.56
CA TYR A 20 -2.54 -0.70 -12.06
C TYR A 20 -3.27 -1.68 -12.97
N LYS A 21 -2.55 -2.31 -13.92
CA LYS A 21 -3.13 -3.25 -14.87
C LYS A 21 -3.75 -4.48 -14.19
N ILE A 22 -3.07 -5.05 -13.19
CA ILE A 22 -3.55 -6.24 -12.49
C ILE A 22 -4.75 -5.87 -11.61
N LEU A 23 -4.64 -4.82 -10.81
CA LEU A 23 -5.67 -4.41 -9.85
C LEU A 23 -6.89 -3.76 -10.52
N ALA A 24 -6.78 -3.28 -11.76
CA ALA A 24 -7.93 -2.84 -12.55
C ALA A 24 -9.00 -3.94 -12.72
N THR A 25 -8.61 -5.22 -12.70
CA THR A 25 -9.55 -6.34 -12.74
C THR A 25 -10.47 -6.41 -11.52
N LEU A 26 -10.07 -5.80 -10.41
CA LEU A 26 -10.84 -5.65 -9.18
C LEU A 26 -11.54 -4.28 -9.07
N ASN A 27 -11.36 -3.42 -10.08
CA ASN A 27 -11.76 -2.01 -10.04
C ASN A 27 -11.21 -1.30 -8.78
N ALA A 28 -9.98 -1.61 -8.36
CA ALA A 28 -9.40 -1.07 -7.13
C ALA A 28 -9.10 0.43 -7.24
N ASP A 29 -9.29 1.16 -6.15
CA ASP A 29 -8.72 2.50 -5.96
C ASP A 29 -7.29 2.34 -5.44
N ILE A 30 -6.31 2.91 -6.15
CA ILE A 30 -4.89 2.70 -5.84
C ILE A 30 -4.27 4.05 -5.52
N ARG A 31 -3.73 4.19 -4.30
CA ARG A 31 -3.17 5.44 -3.79
C ARG A 31 -1.71 5.25 -3.41
N LEU A 32 -0.82 5.98 -4.08
CA LEU A 32 0.61 6.00 -3.75
C LEU A 32 0.88 7.13 -2.75
N ALA A 33 1.54 6.81 -1.64
CA ALA A 33 2.04 7.79 -0.70
C ALA A 33 3.05 8.73 -1.38
N LYS A 34 3.02 10.02 -1.03
CA LYS A 34 3.93 11.01 -1.63
C LYS A 34 5.41 10.75 -1.28
N GLU A 35 5.63 10.17 -0.11
CA GLU A 35 6.94 9.86 0.45
C GLU A 35 6.82 8.68 1.43
N PRO A 36 7.91 7.94 1.71
CA PRO A 36 7.90 6.80 2.61
C PRO A 36 7.98 7.21 4.09
N THR A 37 7.17 8.19 4.51
CA THR A 37 7.08 8.66 5.90
C THR A 37 5.80 8.13 6.55
N PRO A 38 5.77 7.90 7.88
CA PRO A 38 4.56 7.42 8.56
C PRO A 38 3.32 8.28 8.26
N ASP A 39 3.47 9.60 8.28
CA ASP A 39 2.36 10.54 8.02
C ASP A 39 1.82 10.40 6.59
N ALA A 40 2.70 10.42 5.57
CA ALA A 40 2.29 10.30 4.18
C ALA A 40 1.73 8.90 3.85
N ILE A 41 2.20 7.86 4.52
CA ILE A 41 1.65 6.51 4.42
C ILE A 41 0.23 6.47 5.01
N LEU A 42 0.04 7.01 6.21
CA LEU A 42 -1.27 7.01 6.87
C LEU A 42 -2.30 7.87 6.14
N GLU A 43 -1.89 8.95 5.46
CA GLU A 43 -2.77 9.75 4.57
C GLU A 43 -3.47 8.88 3.51
N VAL A 44 -2.80 7.84 2.99
CA VAL A 44 -3.35 6.98 1.93
C VAL A 44 -3.84 5.62 2.45
N ALA A 45 -3.31 5.16 3.59
CA ALA A 45 -3.47 3.78 4.05
C ALA A 45 -4.49 3.59 5.19
N ARG A 46 -4.88 4.63 5.92
CA ARG A 46 -5.75 4.51 7.11
C ARG A 46 -7.02 3.69 6.86
N GLU A 47 -7.68 3.93 5.72
CA GLU A 47 -8.89 3.20 5.33
C GLU A 47 -8.64 2.08 4.30
N ALA A 48 -7.38 1.79 3.95
CA ALA A 48 -7.06 0.84 2.90
C ALA A 48 -7.39 -0.60 3.30
N ASP A 49 -7.91 -1.37 2.35
CA ASP A 49 -8.19 -2.80 2.51
C ASP A 49 -6.91 -3.65 2.38
N ALA A 50 -5.93 -3.13 1.65
CA ALA A 50 -4.62 -3.75 1.47
C ALA A 50 -3.49 -2.72 1.36
N LEU A 51 -2.30 -3.12 1.77
CA LEU A 51 -1.08 -2.33 1.69
C LEU A 51 -0.04 -3.03 0.80
N LEU A 52 0.60 -2.27 -0.10
CA LEU A 52 1.73 -2.72 -0.91
C LEU A 52 2.98 -1.94 -0.52
N VAL A 53 4.03 -2.67 -0.15
CA VAL A 53 5.23 -2.13 0.48
C VAL A 53 6.47 -2.52 -0.30
N THR A 54 7.41 -1.59 -0.53
CA THR A 54 8.72 -1.96 -1.10
C THR A 54 9.80 -1.96 -0.02
N TYR A 55 10.13 -0.78 0.49
CA TYR A 55 11.16 -0.52 1.52
C TYR A 55 10.69 0.39 2.65
N ALA A 56 9.48 0.96 2.59
CA ALA A 56 8.96 1.72 3.72
C ALA A 56 8.92 0.84 4.97
N SER A 57 9.38 1.39 6.11
CA SER A 57 9.30 0.70 7.39
C SER A 57 7.87 0.75 7.91
N ILE A 58 7.25 -0.42 8.08
CA ILE A 58 5.85 -0.54 8.52
C ILE A 58 5.83 -0.99 9.98
N THR A 59 5.88 0.00 10.87
CA THR A 59 5.97 -0.24 12.31
C THR A 59 4.63 -0.65 12.91
N SER A 60 4.63 -1.12 14.17
CA SER A 60 3.42 -1.42 14.94
C SER A 60 2.47 -0.23 15.04
N GLU A 61 3.01 0.98 15.16
CA GLU A 61 2.24 2.22 15.26
C GLU A 61 1.46 2.46 13.96
N ILE A 62 2.10 2.26 12.80
CA ILE A 62 1.41 2.38 11.51
C ILE A 62 0.33 1.30 11.39
N ILE A 63 0.66 0.04 11.72
CA ILE A 63 -0.28 -1.09 11.59
C ILE A 63 -1.54 -0.88 12.45
N ASN A 64 -1.39 -0.36 13.68
CA ASN A 64 -2.51 -0.11 14.58
C ASN A 64 -3.48 0.97 14.06
N GLU A 65 -3.04 1.82 13.13
CA GLU A 65 -3.86 2.87 12.51
C GLU A 65 -4.53 2.41 11.21
N LEU A 66 -4.28 1.18 10.73
CA LEU A 66 -4.89 0.63 9.51
C LEU A 66 -6.25 -0.01 9.84
N GLU A 67 -7.32 0.74 9.66
CA GLU A 67 -8.66 0.38 10.16
C GLU A 67 -9.27 -0.81 9.41
N ASN A 68 -8.99 -0.94 8.11
CA ASN A 68 -9.58 -1.94 7.23
C ASN A 68 -8.56 -2.95 6.68
N CYS A 69 -7.27 -2.76 6.93
CA CYS A 69 -6.24 -3.48 6.21
C CYS A 69 -6.21 -4.96 6.59
N ARG A 70 -6.44 -5.84 5.60
CA ARG A 70 -6.47 -7.30 5.80
C ARG A 70 -5.24 -8.02 5.28
N VAL A 71 -4.50 -7.37 4.37
CA VAL A 71 -3.35 -7.94 3.69
C VAL A 71 -2.28 -6.87 3.50
N ILE A 72 -1.04 -7.22 3.84
CA ILE A 72 0.15 -6.45 3.53
C ILE A 72 1.01 -7.31 2.60
N GLY A 73 1.25 -6.83 1.38
CA GLY A 73 2.06 -7.49 0.36
C GLY A 73 3.34 -6.70 0.06
N ARG A 74 4.44 -7.39 -0.20
CA ARG A 74 5.71 -6.73 -0.55
C ARG A 74 5.96 -6.76 -2.06
N PHE A 75 6.36 -5.62 -2.64
CA PHE A 75 6.98 -5.55 -3.96
C PHE A 75 8.45 -5.97 -3.88
N GLY A 76 8.71 -7.27 -3.83
CA GLY A 76 10.08 -7.78 -3.84
C GLY A 76 10.23 -9.13 -3.17
N ILE A 77 11.47 -9.44 -2.80
CA ILE A 77 11.88 -10.68 -2.14
C ILE A 77 12.40 -10.31 -0.74
N GLY A 78 12.06 -11.11 0.28
CA GLY A 78 12.35 -10.84 1.69
C GLY A 78 11.13 -10.34 2.46
N VAL A 79 11.12 -10.37 3.79
CA VAL A 79 9.96 -9.98 4.64
C VAL A 79 10.36 -9.13 5.86
N ASP A 80 11.61 -8.68 5.90
CA ASP A 80 12.27 -7.95 6.98
C ASP A 80 12.08 -6.42 6.90
N ASN A 81 10.82 -5.95 6.82
CA ASN A 81 10.47 -4.53 6.71
C ASN A 81 9.79 -3.97 7.97
#